data_AF-K3WF03-F1
#
_entry.id   AF-K3WF03-F1
#
_cell.length_a   1.000
_cell.length_b   1.000
_cell.length_c   1.000
_cell.angle_alpha   90.00
_cell.angle_beta   90.00
_cell.angle_gamma   90.00
#
_symmetry.space_group_name_H-M   'P 1'
#
loop_
_entity.id
_entity.type
_entity.pdbx_description
1 polymer ?
#
loop_
_entity_poly.entity_id
_entity_poly.type
_entity_poly.pdbx_seq_one_letter_code
_entity_poly.pdbx_strand_id
1 'polypeptide(L)'
;MHNEVTATQKQIATSVSSNRVVPLKLDVSTYKGGEHEPLLRWFVELDAAIDAHQLHNQYQQVAYAMYKLGGRAKSWAYGKRLADPNCFHSYDNFKTKLRKAFEPPKCEFRARAKFLELRQGHLDLHEYAQRARYLASSIVSDPIDSATQVMTFMKELSDGPVRTQLFRECPQMMEETINLALREDFSIKQSKIQGFSVQQPRQATTQASGPES
;
A
#
# COMPACT_ATOMS: atom_id res chain seq x y z
N MET A 1 -73.95 -47.20 -22.41
CA MET A 1 -72.73 -47.71 -21.73
C MET A 1 -71.58 -46.85 -22.20
N HIS A 2 -71.04 -46.09 -21.25
CA HIS A 2 -70.16 -44.96 -21.43
C HIS A 2 -68.74 -45.46 -21.24
N ASN A 3 -67.91 -45.47 -22.28
CA ASN A 3 -66.53 -45.89 -22.15
C ASN A 3 -65.59 -44.75 -22.56
N GLU A 4 -64.71 -44.46 -21.61
CA GLU A 4 -63.85 -43.30 -21.43
C GLU A 4 -62.78 -43.12 -22.52
N VAL A 5 -62.48 -41.86 -22.79
CA VAL A 5 -61.29 -41.44 -23.54
C VAL A 5 -60.07 -41.61 -22.63
N THR A 6 -59.25 -42.63 -22.87
CA THR A 6 -57.96 -42.79 -22.20
C THR A 6 -56.92 -41.88 -22.88
N ALA A 7 -56.72 -40.68 -22.34
CA ALA A 7 -55.65 -39.78 -22.77
C ALA A 7 -54.30 -40.29 -22.23
N THR A 8 -53.42 -40.74 -23.12
CA THR A 8 -52.03 -41.10 -22.80
C THR A 8 -51.21 -39.81 -22.65
N GLN A 9 -50.95 -39.40 -21.42
CA GLN A 9 -50.10 -38.25 -21.12
C GLN A 9 -48.62 -38.68 -21.13
N LYS A 10 -47.95 -38.43 -22.25
CA LYS A 10 -46.48 -38.48 -22.34
C LYS A 10 -45.88 -37.35 -21.51
N GLN A 11 -45.32 -37.67 -20.34
CA GLN A 11 -44.43 -36.76 -19.62
C GLN A 11 -43.14 -36.60 -20.44
N ILE A 12 -42.99 -35.44 -21.07
CA ILE A 12 -41.73 -35.00 -21.66
C ILE A 12 -40.91 -34.44 -20.49
N ALA A 13 -39.92 -35.22 -20.03
CA ALA A 13 -38.90 -34.69 -19.13
C ALA A 13 -38.06 -33.69 -19.94
N THR A 14 -38.34 -32.40 -19.77
CA THR A 14 -37.46 -31.33 -20.22
C THR A 14 -36.18 -31.41 -19.42
N SER A 15 -35.09 -31.85 -20.07
CA SER A 15 -33.75 -31.74 -19.51
C SER A 15 -33.46 -30.26 -19.27
N VAL A 16 -33.41 -29.85 -18.00
CA VAL A 16 -32.91 -28.52 -17.63
C VAL A 16 -31.43 -28.51 -18.01
N SER A 17 -31.12 -27.83 -19.11
CA SER A 17 -29.75 -27.59 -19.53
C SER A 17 -29.09 -26.77 -18.43
N SER A 18 -28.32 -27.44 -17.57
CA SER A 18 -27.39 -26.77 -16.67
C SER A 18 -26.44 -25.96 -17.56
N ASN A 19 -26.56 -24.63 -17.52
CA ASN A 19 -25.57 -23.74 -18.09
C ASN A 19 -24.23 -24.05 -17.41
N ARG A 20 -23.43 -24.91 -18.05
CA ARG A 20 -22.03 -25.11 -17.66
C ARG A 20 -21.30 -23.80 -17.96
N VAL A 21 -21.19 -22.96 -16.94
CA VAL A 21 -20.38 -21.74 -17.00
C VAL A 21 -18.94 -22.19 -17.22
N VAL A 22 -18.40 -21.90 -18.40
CA VAL A 22 -17.00 -22.18 -18.72
C VAL A 22 -16.14 -21.37 -17.75
N PRO A 23 -15.26 -22.00 -16.96
CA PRO A 23 -14.39 -21.29 -16.04
C PRO A 23 -13.49 -20.31 -16.81
N LEU A 24 -13.48 -19.05 -16.39
CA LEU A 24 -12.64 -18.02 -17.01
C LEU A 24 -11.19 -18.25 -16.59
N LYS A 25 -10.29 -18.32 -17.57
CA LYS A 25 -8.85 -18.52 -17.31
C LYS A 25 -8.21 -17.19 -16.91
N LEU A 26 -8.33 -16.83 -15.64
CA LEU A 26 -7.62 -15.68 -15.07
C LEU A 26 -6.20 -16.09 -14.73
N ASP A 27 -5.21 -15.41 -15.32
CA ASP A 27 -3.82 -15.66 -15.00
C ASP A 27 -3.40 -14.84 -13.77
N VAL A 28 -2.99 -15.55 -12.72
CA VAL A 28 -2.45 -14.95 -11.49
C VAL A 28 -0.94 -14.81 -11.64
N SER A 29 -0.42 -13.64 -11.27
CA SER A 29 1.01 -13.37 -11.19
C SER A 29 1.70 -14.36 -10.24
N THR A 30 2.97 -14.68 -10.50
CA THR A 30 3.73 -15.59 -9.62
C THR A 30 4.26 -14.83 -8.41
N TYR A 31 3.90 -15.23 -7.20
CA TYR A 31 4.45 -14.64 -5.97
C TYR A 31 5.76 -15.33 -5.57
N LYS A 32 6.87 -14.58 -5.52
CA LYS A 32 8.20 -15.13 -5.22
C LYS A 32 8.58 -15.02 -3.75
N GLY A 33 7.87 -14.19 -2.99
CA GLY A 33 8.18 -13.92 -1.59
C GLY A 33 9.25 -12.85 -1.43
N GLY A 34 9.26 -11.82 -2.29
CA GLY A 34 10.12 -10.64 -2.17
C GLY A 34 9.62 -9.64 -1.12
N GLU A 35 10.51 -8.84 -0.54
CA GLU A 35 10.14 -7.80 0.45
C GLU A 35 9.31 -6.66 -0.15
N HIS A 36 9.45 -6.42 -1.45
CA HIS A 36 8.69 -5.39 -2.19
C HIS A 36 7.53 -5.98 -3.01
N GLU A 37 7.26 -7.28 -2.90
CA GLU A 37 6.12 -7.90 -3.59
C GLU A 37 4.87 -7.79 -2.70
N PRO A 38 3.80 -7.12 -3.16
CA PRO A 38 2.62 -6.86 -2.33
C PRO A 38 1.78 -8.13 -2.14
N LEU A 39 2.09 -8.92 -1.10
CA LEU A 39 1.42 -10.19 -0.78
C LEU A 39 -0.11 -10.05 -0.68
N LEU A 40 -0.61 -8.97 -0.07
CA LEU A 40 -2.04 -8.74 0.06
C LEU A 40 -2.73 -8.52 -1.29
N ARG A 41 -2.10 -7.76 -2.19
CA ARG A 41 -2.59 -7.57 -3.56
C ARG A 41 -2.60 -8.89 -4.32
N TRP A 42 -1.55 -9.71 -4.15
CA TRP A 42 -1.49 -11.04 -4.75
C TRP A 42 -2.61 -11.97 -4.26
N PHE A 43 -3.01 -11.90 -2.98
CA PHE A 43 -4.17 -12.65 -2.50
C PHE A 43 -5.47 -12.23 -3.19
N VAL A 44 -5.67 -10.94 -3.47
CA VAL A 44 -6.85 -10.46 -4.20
C VAL A 44 -6.89 -11.03 -5.61
N GLU A 45 -5.76 -11.02 -6.33
CA GLU A 45 -5.65 -11.64 -7.66
C GLU A 45 -5.93 -13.15 -7.60
N LEU A 46 -5.41 -13.83 -6.57
CA LEU A 46 -5.57 -15.26 -6.38
C LEU A 46 -7.01 -15.65 -6.04
N ASP A 47 -7.68 -14.91 -5.14
CA ASP A 47 -9.07 -15.12 -4.74
C ASP A 47 -9.98 -14.95 -5.97
N ALA A 48 -9.79 -13.90 -6.77
CA ALA A 48 -10.53 -13.69 -8.01
C ALA A 48 -10.36 -14.84 -9.02
N ALA A 49 -9.15 -15.39 -9.15
CA ALA A 49 -8.90 -16.53 -10.02
C ALA A 49 -9.49 -17.85 -9.49
N ILE A 50 -9.48 -18.06 -8.17
CA ILE A 50 -10.14 -19.22 -7.54
C ILE A 50 -11.64 -19.21 -7.82
N ASP A 51 -12.27 -18.04 -7.69
CA ASP A 51 -13.70 -17.85 -7.97
C ASP A 51 -14.00 -18.09 -9.46
N ALA A 52 -13.20 -17.49 -10.35
CA ALA A 52 -13.32 -17.67 -11.80
C ALA A 52 -13.13 -19.12 -12.25
N HIS A 53 -12.24 -19.86 -11.58
CA HIS A 53 -12.00 -21.29 -11.80
C HIS A 53 -13.01 -22.21 -11.10
N GLN A 54 -13.96 -21.67 -10.31
CA GLN A 54 -14.96 -22.41 -9.53
C GLN A 54 -14.32 -23.48 -8.62
N LEU A 55 -13.16 -23.17 -8.05
CA LEU A 55 -12.46 -24.07 -7.14
C LEU A 55 -13.09 -24.01 -5.75
N HIS A 56 -14.10 -24.83 -5.50
CA HIS A 56 -14.81 -24.87 -4.21
C HIS A 56 -14.13 -25.77 -3.16
N ASN A 57 -13.27 -26.68 -3.58
CA ASN A 57 -12.56 -27.59 -2.67
C ASN A 57 -11.32 -26.90 -2.08
N GLN A 58 -11.24 -26.84 -0.75
CA GLN A 58 -10.13 -26.27 0.00
C GLN A 58 -8.76 -26.85 -0.42
N TYR A 59 -8.67 -28.15 -0.69
CA TYR A 59 -7.43 -28.78 -1.14
C TYR A 59 -7.03 -28.33 -2.56
N GLN A 60 -8.01 -28.14 -3.45
CA GLN A 60 -7.77 -27.63 -4.80
C GLN A 60 -7.33 -26.17 -4.78
N GLN A 61 -7.95 -25.35 -3.92
CA GLN A 61 -7.55 -23.95 -3.70
C GLN A 61 -6.11 -23.86 -3.21
N VAL A 62 -5.73 -24.66 -2.20
CA VAL A 62 -4.35 -24.70 -1.70
C VAL A 62 -3.37 -25.20 -2.77
N ALA A 63 -3.72 -26.24 -3.53
CA ALA A 63 -2.87 -26.76 -4.60
C ALA A 63 -2.64 -25.71 -5.70
N TYR A 64 -3.70 -25.01 -6.11
CA TYR A 64 -3.62 -23.92 -7.08
C TYR A 64 -2.80 -22.74 -6.56
N ALA A 65 -3.03 -22.33 -5.32
CA ALA A 65 -2.24 -21.28 -4.66
C ALA A 65 -0.75 -21.64 -4.62
N MET A 66 -0.39 -22.87 -4.23
CA MET A 66 0.99 -23.35 -4.22
C MET A 66 1.61 -23.41 -5.61
N TYR A 67 0.83 -23.77 -6.65
CA TYR A 67 1.29 -23.75 -8.04
C TYR A 67 1.66 -22.33 -8.50
N LYS A 68 0.94 -21.32 -8.03
CA LYS A 68 1.20 -19.89 -8.31
C LYS A 68 2.33 -19.28 -7.48
N LEU A 69 2.99 -20.06 -6.62
CA LEU A 69 4.20 -19.60 -5.92
C LEU A 69 5.45 -19.83 -6.76
N GLY A 70 6.40 -18.90 -6.64
CA GLY A 70 7.76 -18.99 -7.19
C GLY A 70 8.82 -18.76 -6.12
N GLY A 71 10.09 -18.82 -6.52
CA GLY A 71 11.23 -18.40 -5.70
C GLY A 71 11.24 -18.94 -4.26
N ARG A 72 11.40 -18.03 -3.30
CA ARG A 72 11.46 -18.35 -1.86
C ARG A 72 10.13 -18.86 -1.33
N ALA A 73 9.02 -18.28 -1.80
CA ALA A 73 7.67 -18.69 -1.41
C ALA A 73 7.38 -20.15 -1.77
N LYS A 74 7.76 -20.57 -2.99
CA LYS A 74 7.61 -21.96 -3.43
C LYS A 74 8.43 -22.91 -2.57
N SER A 75 9.72 -22.61 -2.40
CA SER A 75 10.65 -23.45 -1.61
C SER A 75 10.16 -23.64 -0.18
N TRP A 76 9.67 -22.56 0.44
CA TRP A 76 9.06 -22.60 1.77
C TRP A 76 7.81 -23.49 1.82
N ALA A 77 6.86 -23.30 0.89
CA ALA A 77 5.58 -24.00 0.93
C ALA A 77 5.76 -25.51 0.74
N TYR A 78 6.60 -25.92 -0.22
CA TYR A 78 6.90 -27.34 -0.43
C TYR A 78 7.76 -27.92 0.70
N GLY A 79 8.69 -27.15 1.28
CA GLY A 79 9.42 -27.57 2.47
C GLY A 79 8.51 -27.86 3.67
N LYS A 80 7.49 -27.00 3.90
CA LYS A 80 6.45 -27.25 4.92
C LYS A 80 5.66 -28.53 4.63
N ARG A 81 5.24 -28.75 3.39
CA ARG A 81 4.47 -29.94 2.99
C ARG A 81 5.28 -31.24 3.04
N LEU A 82 6.59 -31.17 2.82
CA LEU A 82 7.49 -32.32 3.01
C LEU A 82 7.61 -32.72 4.48
N ALA A 83 7.66 -31.75 5.39
CA ALA A 83 7.73 -32.01 6.83
C ALA A 83 6.39 -32.51 7.41
N ASP A 84 5.28 -31.98 6.91
CA ASP A 84 3.92 -32.36 7.31
C ASP A 84 2.99 -32.31 6.09
N PRO A 85 2.51 -33.45 5.57
CA PRO A 85 1.59 -33.52 4.44
C PRO A 85 0.30 -32.70 4.65
N ASN A 86 -0.15 -32.58 5.90
CA ASN A 86 -1.37 -31.89 6.30
C ASN A 86 -1.11 -30.46 6.80
N CYS A 87 0.07 -29.90 6.55
CA CYS A 87 0.46 -28.58 7.06
C CYS A 87 -0.46 -27.44 6.61
N PHE A 88 -1.21 -27.61 5.52
CA PHE A 88 -2.21 -26.67 5.00
C PHE A 88 -3.58 -27.37 4.93
N HIS A 89 -4.33 -27.32 6.04
CA HIS A 89 -5.62 -28.01 6.16
C HIS A 89 -6.81 -27.20 5.60
N SER A 90 -6.60 -25.92 5.26
CA SER A 90 -7.59 -25.06 4.60
C SER A 90 -6.87 -23.95 3.82
N TYR A 91 -7.58 -23.33 2.88
CA TYR A 91 -7.10 -22.19 2.12
C TYR A 91 -6.82 -20.98 3.02
N ASP A 92 -7.67 -20.71 4.00
CA ASP A 92 -7.42 -19.65 4.99
C ASP A 92 -6.22 -19.96 5.90
N ASN A 93 -6.01 -21.22 6.27
CA ASN A 93 -4.82 -21.63 7.00
C ASN A 93 -3.56 -21.41 6.17
N PHE A 94 -3.60 -21.75 4.88
CA PHE A 94 -2.52 -21.46 3.94
C PHE A 94 -2.25 -19.94 3.86
N LYS A 95 -3.27 -19.11 3.62
CA LYS A 95 -3.12 -17.63 3.57
C LYS A 95 -2.50 -17.10 4.86
N THR A 96 -2.96 -17.57 6.02
CA THR A 96 -2.45 -17.18 7.34
C THR A 96 -0.99 -17.58 7.54
N LYS A 97 -0.61 -18.81 7.18
CA LYS A 97 0.78 -19.28 7.28
C LYS A 97 1.70 -18.57 6.31
N LEU A 98 1.24 -18.30 5.09
CA LEU A 98 2.00 -17.58 4.07
C LEU A 98 2.24 -16.12 4.49
N ARG A 99 1.20 -15.45 5.04
CA ARG A 99 1.35 -14.15 5.71
C ARG A 99 2.42 -14.22 6.79
N LYS A 100 2.26 -15.09 7.78
CA LYS A 100 3.25 -15.21 8.87
C LYS A 100 4.69 -15.50 8.42
N ALA A 101 4.89 -16.07 7.24
CA ALA A 101 6.22 -16.38 6.70
C ALA A 101 6.83 -15.26 5.85
N PHE A 102 6.01 -14.55 5.06
CA PHE A 102 6.48 -13.59 4.05
C PHE A 102 6.00 -12.17 4.26
N GLU A 103 4.91 -11.98 5.00
CA GLU A 103 4.67 -10.71 5.67
C GLU A 103 5.78 -10.56 6.70
N PRO A 104 6.57 -9.48 6.67
CA PRO A 104 7.79 -9.39 7.44
C PRO A 104 7.52 -9.69 8.94
N PRO A 105 7.96 -10.86 9.49
CA PRO A 105 7.44 -11.35 10.78
C PRO A 105 7.96 -10.59 12.01
N LYS A 106 8.67 -9.48 11.81
CA LYS A 106 9.39 -8.70 12.82
C LYS A 106 9.48 -7.21 12.45
N CYS A 107 8.61 -6.73 11.56
CA CYS A 107 8.70 -5.35 11.06
C CYS A 107 8.00 -4.33 11.93
N GLU A 108 6.87 -4.60 12.59
CA GLU A 108 6.14 -3.50 13.26
C GLU A 108 6.94 -2.90 14.43
N PHE A 109 7.49 -3.73 15.32
CA PHE A 109 8.35 -3.23 16.39
C PHE A 109 9.60 -2.52 15.84
N ARG A 110 10.19 -3.05 14.77
CA ARG A 110 11.35 -2.42 14.10
C ARG A 110 10.98 -1.13 13.36
N ALA A 111 9.80 -1.07 12.74
CA ALA A 111 9.27 0.08 12.03
C ALA A 111 8.90 1.16 13.03
N ARG A 112 8.30 0.78 14.16
CA ARG A 112 8.06 1.64 15.32
C ARG A 112 9.37 2.19 15.88
N ALA A 113 10.36 1.34 16.16
CA ALA A 113 11.68 1.80 16.61
C ALA A 113 12.31 2.77 15.60
N LYS A 114 12.35 2.41 14.31
CA LYS A 114 12.86 3.27 13.23
C LYS A 114 12.06 4.56 13.06
N PHE A 115 10.76 4.53 13.32
CA PHE A 115 9.90 5.70 13.25
C PHE A 115 10.23 6.64 14.40
N LEU A 116 10.31 6.13 15.63
CA LEU A 116 10.67 6.92 16.82
C LEU A 116 12.12 7.44 16.77
N GLU A 117 13.00 6.78 16.03
CA GLU A 117 14.37 7.21 15.74
C GLU A 117 14.50 8.00 14.42
N LEU A 118 13.40 8.29 13.74
CA LEU A 118 13.41 8.94 12.44
C LEU A 118 14.00 10.36 12.56
N ARG A 119 15.00 10.66 11.73
CA ARG A 119 15.61 11.99 11.61
C ARG A 119 15.67 12.42 10.16
N GLN A 120 15.46 13.72 9.89
CA GLN A 120 15.63 14.23 8.53
C GLN A 120 17.09 14.07 8.08
N GLY A 121 18.05 14.51 8.91
CA GLY A 121 19.47 14.40 8.59
C GLY A 121 19.80 15.05 7.25
N HIS A 122 20.33 14.27 6.30
CA HIS A 122 20.64 14.73 4.94
C HIS A 122 19.53 14.46 3.91
N LEU A 123 18.41 13.87 4.32
CA LEU A 123 17.29 13.58 3.42
C LEU A 123 16.64 14.88 2.97
N ASP A 124 16.27 14.93 1.68
CA ASP A 124 15.36 15.98 1.24
C ASP A 124 13.99 15.81 1.89
N LEU A 125 13.19 16.88 1.89
CA LEU A 125 11.92 16.88 2.61
C LEU A 125 10.91 15.87 2.05
N HIS A 126 10.93 15.61 0.75
CA HIS A 126 10.07 14.60 0.13
C HIS A 126 10.51 13.18 0.53
N GLU A 127 11.80 12.87 0.46
CA GLU A 127 12.35 11.59 0.91
C GLU A 127 12.04 11.34 2.39
N TYR A 128 12.23 12.35 3.23
CA TYR A 128 11.91 12.30 4.64
C TYR A 128 10.42 12.01 4.89
N ALA A 129 9.53 12.75 4.21
CA ALA A 129 8.09 12.55 4.28
C ALA A 129 7.65 11.15 3.83
N GLN A 130 8.19 10.65 2.71
CA GLN A 130 7.87 9.31 2.21
C GLN A 130 8.36 8.23 3.18
N ARG A 131 9.54 8.40 3.77
CA ARG A 131 10.07 7.48 4.77
C ARG A 131 9.21 7.47 6.04
N ALA A 132 8.74 8.63 6.51
CA ALA A 132 7.81 8.74 7.63
C ALA A 132 6.51 7.98 7.35
N ARG A 133 5.88 8.23 6.19
CA ARG A 133 4.66 7.54 5.74
C ARG A 133 4.83 6.03 5.69
N TYR A 134 5.91 5.57 5.05
CA TYR A 134 6.19 4.15 4.91
C TYR A 134 6.34 3.46 6.26
N LEU A 135 7.08 4.07 7.20
CA LEU A 135 7.28 3.50 8.53
C LEU A 135 5.97 3.48 9.34
N ALA A 136 5.19 4.56 9.30
CA ALA A 136 3.89 4.62 9.97
C ALA A 136 2.90 3.60 9.37
N SER A 137 2.81 3.49 8.05
CA SER A 137 1.93 2.52 7.37
C SER A 137 2.36 1.07 7.56
N SER A 138 3.61 0.83 7.94
CA SER A 138 4.14 -0.51 8.23
C SER A 138 3.73 -1.03 9.63
N ILE A 139 3.03 -0.22 10.44
CA ILE A 139 2.58 -0.56 11.80
C ILE A 139 1.05 -0.62 11.76
N VAL A 140 0.48 -1.81 11.57
CA VAL A 140 -0.97 -1.97 11.32
C VAL A 140 -1.70 -2.44 12.57
N SER A 141 -1.08 -3.32 13.36
CA SER A 141 -1.74 -4.02 14.46
C SER A 141 -2.01 -3.11 15.67
N ASP A 142 -1.08 -2.21 15.95
CA ASP A 142 -1.15 -1.23 17.04
C ASP A 142 -0.55 0.09 16.53
N PRO A 143 -1.32 0.93 15.83
CA PRO A 143 -0.79 2.15 15.21
C PRO A 143 -0.27 3.12 16.28
N ILE A 144 0.80 3.84 15.95
CA ILE A 144 1.28 4.94 16.80
C ILE A 144 0.19 6.02 16.85
N ASP A 145 -0.05 6.64 18.00
CA ASP A 145 -1.04 7.72 18.09
C ASP A 145 -0.63 8.95 17.26
N SER A 146 -1.62 9.72 16.80
CA SER A 146 -1.38 10.87 15.90
C SER A 146 -0.46 11.92 16.51
N ALA A 147 -0.53 12.16 17.82
CA ALA A 147 0.29 13.16 18.48
C ALA A 147 1.76 12.75 18.50
N THR A 148 2.06 11.49 18.83
CA THR A 148 3.42 10.93 18.77
C THR A 148 3.94 10.92 17.34
N GLN A 149 3.09 10.60 16.36
CA GLN A 149 3.44 10.66 14.93
C GLN A 149 3.89 12.06 14.51
N VAL A 150 3.06 13.08 14.75
CA VAL A 150 3.33 14.48 14.44
C VAL A 150 4.59 14.96 15.17
N MET A 151 4.68 14.69 16.47
CA MET A 151 5.80 15.17 17.27
C MET A 151 7.12 14.54 16.83
N THR A 152 7.14 13.24 16.52
CA THR A 152 8.33 12.57 16.03
C THR A 152 8.82 13.18 14.71
N PHE A 153 7.89 13.42 13.77
CA PHE A 153 8.22 14.05 12.49
C PHE A 153 8.78 15.47 12.66
N MET A 154 8.11 16.30 13.46
CA MET A 154 8.48 17.71 13.68
C MET A 154 9.75 17.87 14.50
N LYS A 155 9.97 17.01 15.52
CA LYS A 155 11.11 17.12 16.45
C LYS A 155 12.44 16.93 15.75
N GLU A 156 12.52 16.05 14.77
CA GLU A 156 13.76 15.66 14.12
C GLU A 156 13.86 16.20 12.67
N LEU A 157 12.97 17.15 12.32
CA LEU A 157 13.03 17.95 11.11
C LEU A 157 14.21 18.95 11.20
N SER A 158 14.91 19.20 10.11
CA SER A 158 15.99 20.19 10.07
C SER A 158 15.48 21.58 10.48
N ASP A 159 16.28 22.30 11.26
CA ASP A 159 15.96 23.66 11.67
C ASP A 159 15.84 24.59 10.45
N GLY A 160 14.80 25.42 10.44
CA GLY A 160 14.52 26.32 9.33
C GLY A 160 13.06 26.80 9.29
N PRO A 161 12.68 27.55 8.25
CA PRO A 161 11.35 28.17 8.17
C PRO A 161 10.22 27.13 8.14
N VAL A 162 10.45 25.98 7.49
CA VAL A 162 9.49 24.86 7.47
C VAL A 162 9.18 24.38 8.89
N ARG A 163 10.21 24.09 9.69
CA ARG A 163 10.06 23.67 11.09
C ARG A 163 9.34 24.74 11.91
N THR A 164 9.75 26.00 11.78
CA THR A 164 9.10 27.14 12.47
C THR A 164 7.62 27.24 12.15
N GLN A 165 7.25 27.06 10.88
CA GLN A 165 5.85 27.13 10.45
C GLN A 165 5.03 25.99 11.04
N LEU A 166 5.56 24.76 11.08
CA LEU A 166 4.86 23.63 11.70
C LEU A 166 4.59 23.85 13.20
N PHE A 167 5.54 24.43 13.94
CA PHE A 167 5.33 24.75 15.36
C PHE A 167 4.35 25.90 15.60
N ARG A 168 4.11 26.76 14.59
CA ARG A 168 3.08 27.81 14.68
C ARG A 168 1.68 27.26 14.45
N GLU A 169 1.53 26.39 13.45
CA GLU A 169 0.22 25.87 13.04
C GLU A 169 -0.24 24.66 13.88
N CYS A 170 0.68 23.97 14.57
CA CYS A 170 0.38 22.82 15.44
C CYS A 170 -0.60 21.80 14.82
N PRO A 171 -0.25 21.20 13.66
CA PRO A 171 -1.09 20.23 12.98
C PRO A 171 -1.41 19.02 13.88
N GLN A 172 -2.58 18.41 13.68
CA GLN A 172 -3.05 17.31 14.54
C GLN A 172 -2.83 15.94 13.92
N MET A 173 -2.59 15.89 12.61
CA MET A 173 -2.35 14.65 11.86
C MET A 173 -1.02 14.68 11.10
N MET A 174 -0.44 13.50 10.90
CA MET A 174 0.82 13.35 10.16
C MET A 174 0.71 13.88 8.73
N GLU A 175 -0.37 13.53 8.01
CA GLU A 175 -0.52 13.97 6.62
C GLU A 175 -0.71 15.49 6.50
N GLU A 176 -1.41 16.11 7.45
CA GLU A 176 -1.52 17.57 7.52
C GLU A 176 -0.14 18.20 7.73
N THR A 177 0.64 17.64 8.67
CA THR A 177 2.02 18.06 8.96
C THR A 177 2.90 17.97 7.72
N ILE A 178 2.86 16.84 7.01
CA ILE A 178 3.66 16.63 5.79
C ILE A 178 3.21 17.59 4.68
N ASN A 179 1.91 17.73 4.44
CA ASN A 179 1.38 18.60 3.39
C ASN A 179 1.72 20.07 3.65
N LEU A 180 1.64 20.51 4.91
CA LEU A 180 2.06 21.85 5.31
C LEU A 180 3.57 22.03 5.12
N ALA A 181 4.38 21.05 5.52
CA ALA A 181 5.83 21.10 5.37
C ALA A 181 6.24 21.22 3.89
N LEU A 182 5.66 20.40 3.02
CA LEU A 182 5.93 20.41 1.58
C LEU A 182 5.46 21.70 0.91
N ARG A 183 4.31 22.24 1.33
CA ARG A 183 3.82 23.54 0.85
C ARG A 183 4.76 24.67 1.22
N GLU A 184 5.23 24.70 2.46
CA GLU A 184 6.14 25.72 2.96
C GLU A 184 7.51 25.65 2.26
N ASP A 185 8.07 24.45 2.10
CA ASP A 185 9.31 24.25 1.34
C ASP A 185 9.19 24.71 -0.13
N PHE A 186 8.04 24.43 -0.76
CA PHE A 186 7.75 24.92 -2.10
C PHE A 186 7.68 26.45 -2.15
N SER A 187 7.00 27.09 -1.19
CA SER A 187 6.90 28.56 -1.06
C SER A 187 8.27 29.22 -0.91
N ILE A 188 9.14 28.65 -0.06
CA ILE A 188 10.52 29.13 0.15
C ILE A 188 11.34 29.00 -1.14
N LYS A 189 11.21 27.88 -1.86
CA LYS A 189 11.92 27.68 -3.13
C LYS A 189 11.45 28.67 -4.20
N GLN A 190 10.14 28.92 -4.30
CA GLN A 190 9.57 29.91 -5.23
C GLN A 190 10.03 31.34 -4.92
N SER A 191 9.99 31.76 -3.66
CA SER A 191 10.41 33.10 -3.24
C SER A 191 11.90 33.35 -3.49
N LYS A 192 12.77 32.34 -3.31
CA LYS A 192 14.19 32.43 -3.69
C LYS A 192 14.36 32.68 -5.19
N ILE A 193 13.65 31.93 -6.04
CA ILE A 193 13.72 32.09 -7.50
C ILE A 193 13.27 33.49 -7.93
N GLN A 194 12.17 33.99 -7.36
CA GLN A 194 11.65 35.33 -7.66
C GLN A 194 12.56 36.44 -7.12
N GLY A 195 13.20 36.25 -5.96
CA GLY A 195 14.14 37.18 -5.36
C GLY A 195 15.43 37.39 -6.15
N PHE A 196 15.84 36.43 -7.00
CA PHE A 196 16.96 36.61 -7.94
C PHE A 196 16.61 37.47 -9.17
N SER A 197 15.32 37.75 -9.43
CA SER A 197 14.91 38.49 -10.63
C SER A 197 14.79 40.00 -10.44
N VAL A 198 15.08 40.53 -9.24
CA VAL A 198 15.03 41.98 -8.94
C VAL A 198 16.38 42.47 -8.42
N GLN A 199 17.41 42.41 -9.27
CA GLN A 199 18.50 43.39 -9.21
C GLN A 199 18.16 44.52 -10.19
N GLN A 200 17.38 45.48 -9.70
CA GLN A 200 17.19 46.75 -10.40
C GLN A 200 18.55 47.48 -10.40
N PRO A 201 19.06 47.98 -11.54
CA PRO A 201 20.31 48.73 -11.55
C PRO A 201 20.17 49.96 -10.66
N ARG A 202 21.11 50.13 -9.71
CA ARG A 202 21.30 51.39 -8.99
C ARG A 202 21.41 52.52 -10.01
N GLN A 203 20.40 53.38 -10.07
CA GLN A 203 20.55 54.64 -10.79
C GLN A 203 21.59 55.49 -10.03
N ALA A 204 22.67 55.79 -10.75
CA ALA A 204 23.73 56.66 -10.28
C ALA A 204 23.15 58.03 -9.93
N THR A 205 23.57 58.55 -8.78
CA THR A 205 23.33 59.90 -8.32
C THR A 205 23.97 60.88 -9.31
N THR A 206 23.17 61.54 -10.15
CA THR A 206 23.61 62.74 -10.85
C THR A 206 23.28 63.94 -9.98
N GLN A 207 24.29 64.45 -9.28
CA GLN A 207 24.28 65.81 -8.75
C GLN A 207 24.11 66.76 -9.95
N ALA A 208 23.06 67.57 -9.94
CA ALA A 208 22.97 68.76 -10.77
C ALA A 208 22.61 69.93 -9.85
N SER A 209 23.66 70.68 -9.51
CA SER A 209 23.63 71.97 -8.85
C SER A 209 22.67 72.91 -9.57
N GLY A 210 21.69 73.45 -8.87
CA GLY A 210 21.03 74.68 -9.30
C GLY A 210 21.98 75.87 -9.13
N PRO A 211 21.71 76.96 -9.87
CA PRO A 211 21.73 78.26 -9.23
C PRO A 211 20.40 78.99 -9.41
N GLU A 212 20.08 79.72 -8.35
CA GLU A 212 18.99 80.69 -8.21
C GLU A 212 18.99 81.74 -9.31
N SER A 213 17.80 82.06 -9.85
CA SER A 213 17.24 83.41 -10.07
C SER A 213 15.83 83.30 -10.63
#